data_AF-E9J1E8-F1
#
_entry.id   AF-E9J1E8-F1
#
_cell.length_a   1.000
_cell.length_b   1.000
_cell.length_c   1.000
_cell.angle_alpha   90.00
_cell.angle_beta   90.00
_cell.angle_gamma   90.00
#
_symmetry.space_group_name_H-M   'P 1'
#
loop_
_entity.id
_entity.type
_entity.pdbx_description
1 polymer ?
#
loop_
_entity_poly.entity_id
_entity_poly.type
_entity_poly.pdbx_seq_one_letter_code
_entity_poly.pdbx_strand_id
1 'polypeptide(L)'
;MAKKVPRYKRSKYKQSHVTTRYKTGPDLITPTKLWAILYLALRIHNQDIHLGDMIRYGREGRLSYYRLDRLIPPEVSLTKSDINFLSRAMDITHKGMRRIIGQMAKFLGVTRIICPDLLSLVNRYCTELALPKDISSYAERLISLFPPKMMFDKKSCIPNYEGRAMAFIIVVLKTLLSLDDITENEISNVVDKINRVRCVFGLQNVPVQYQ
;
A
#
# COMPACT_ATOMS: atom_id res chain seq x y z
N MET A 1 21.03 4.55 -25.11
CA MET A 1 21.40 4.69 -26.53
C MET A 1 20.18 5.10 -27.35
N ALA A 2 20.05 6.37 -27.80
CA ALA A 2 18.94 6.81 -28.69
C ALA A 2 19.21 8.15 -29.42
N LYS A 3 20.46 8.43 -29.84
CA LYS A 3 20.84 9.74 -30.39
C LYS A 3 20.92 9.86 -31.93
N LYS A 4 20.54 8.84 -32.72
CA LYS A 4 20.69 8.86 -34.20
C LYS A 4 19.41 8.59 -35.02
N VAL A 5 18.24 9.09 -34.62
CA VAL A 5 17.02 8.96 -35.46
C VAL A 5 16.69 10.30 -36.12
N PRO A 6 16.65 10.39 -37.47
CA PRO A 6 16.31 11.61 -38.21
C PRO A 6 14.94 12.19 -37.82
N ARG A 7 14.84 13.52 -37.81
CA ARG A 7 13.66 14.26 -37.33
C ARG A 7 12.36 13.89 -38.09
N TYR A 8 12.44 13.67 -39.40
CA TYR A 8 11.28 13.27 -40.22
C TYR A 8 10.75 11.88 -39.85
N LYS A 9 11.64 10.92 -39.54
CA LYS A 9 11.24 9.58 -39.08
C LYS A 9 10.57 9.63 -37.70
N ARG A 10 11.05 10.49 -36.81
CA ARG A 10 10.40 10.74 -35.50
C ARG A 10 9.01 11.37 -35.66
N SER A 11 8.84 12.30 -36.59
CA SER A 11 7.56 12.95 -36.87
C SER A 11 6.54 11.96 -37.44
N LYS A 12 6.94 11.18 -38.45
CA LYS A 12 6.10 10.13 -39.05
C LYS A 12 5.72 9.06 -38.02
N TYR A 13 6.66 8.63 -37.17
CA TYR A 13 6.38 7.72 -36.07
C TYR A 13 5.37 8.33 -35.09
N LYS A 14 5.54 9.56 -34.63
CA LYS A 14 4.57 10.20 -33.71
C LYS A 14 3.16 10.32 -34.31
N GLN A 15 3.03 10.50 -35.62
CA GLN A 15 1.75 10.61 -36.31
C GLN A 15 1.04 9.26 -36.47
N SER A 16 1.77 8.18 -36.71
CA SER A 16 1.19 6.83 -36.84
C SER A 16 1.16 6.04 -35.53
N HIS A 17 1.90 6.47 -34.51
CA HIS A 17 2.00 5.78 -33.23
C HIS A 17 0.82 6.14 -32.35
N VAL A 18 -0.19 5.25 -32.34
CA VAL A 18 -1.26 5.25 -31.35
C VAL A 18 -0.62 5.07 -29.98
N THR A 19 -0.55 6.17 -29.22
CA THR A 19 0.03 6.12 -27.88
C THR A 19 -0.72 5.12 -27.01
N THR A 20 0.00 4.31 -26.23
CA THR A 20 -0.58 3.45 -25.17
C THR A 20 -1.32 4.25 -24.09
N ARG A 21 -1.31 5.59 -24.19
CA ARG A 21 -2.08 6.52 -23.36
C ARG A 21 -3.58 6.24 -23.43
N TYR A 22 -4.13 5.80 -24.56
CA TYR A 22 -5.54 5.37 -24.62
C TYR A 22 -5.78 4.09 -23.80
N LYS A 23 -4.88 3.09 -23.90
CA LYS A 23 -4.97 1.84 -23.12
C LYS A 23 -4.84 2.05 -21.60
N THR A 24 -4.19 3.14 -21.20
CA THR A 24 -3.91 3.46 -19.78
C THR A 24 -4.75 4.63 -19.25
N GLY A 25 -5.45 5.36 -20.14
CA GLY A 25 -6.29 6.50 -19.81
C GLY A 25 -7.55 6.07 -19.06
N PRO A 26 -8.15 6.94 -18.25
CA PRO A 26 -9.28 6.60 -17.40
C PRO A 26 -10.53 6.14 -18.17
N ASP A 27 -10.62 6.46 -19.47
CA ASP A 27 -11.76 6.18 -20.35
C ASP A 27 -12.02 4.68 -20.57
N LEU A 28 -10.96 3.85 -20.55
CA LEU A 28 -11.10 2.39 -20.68
C LEU A 28 -11.26 1.75 -19.30
N ILE A 29 -12.43 1.25 -18.94
CA ILE A 29 -12.62 0.56 -17.66
C ILE A 29 -11.83 -0.75 -17.61
N THR A 30 -11.03 -0.93 -16.56
CA THR A 30 -10.28 -2.16 -16.27
C THR A 30 -10.56 -2.60 -14.84
N PRO A 31 -10.31 -3.88 -14.48
CA PRO A 31 -10.43 -4.36 -13.10
C PRO A 31 -9.78 -3.47 -12.03
N THR A 32 -8.58 -2.93 -12.30
CA THR A 32 -7.92 -1.98 -11.38
C THR A 32 -8.67 -0.67 -11.22
N LYS A 33 -9.34 -0.20 -12.28
CA LYS A 33 -10.12 1.04 -12.21
C LYS A 33 -11.41 0.82 -11.45
N LEU A 34 -12.02 -0.37 -11.56
CA LEU A 34 -13.15 -0.76 -10.69
C LEU A 34 -12.75 -0.74 -9.22
N TRP A 35 -11.60 -1.33 -8.88
CA TRP A 35 -11.04 -1.24 -7.53
C TRP A 35 -10.75 0.20 -7.08
N ALA A 36 -10.24 1.03 -8.00
CA ALA A 36 -9.99 2.42 -7.70
C ALA A 36 -11.29 3.20 -7.42
N ILE A 37 -12.36 2.92 -8.17
CA ILE A 37 -13.69 3.48 -7.93
C ILE A 37 -14.21 3.02 -6.57
N LEU A 38 -14.10 1.73 -6.24
CA LEU A 38 -14.50 1.18 -4.95
C LEU A 38 -13.75 1.87 -3.79
N TYR A 39 -12.43 2.02 -3.92
CA TYR A 39 -11.65 2.72 -2.90
C TYR A 39 -12.08 4.19 -2.75
N LEU A 40 -12.35 4.89 -3.85
CA LEU A 40 -12.85 6.27 -3.80
C LEU A 40 -14.19 6.36 -3.08
N ALA A 41 -15.11 5.44 -3.36
CA ALA A 41 -16.38 5.36 -2.65
C ALA A 41 -16.18 5.17 -1.14
N LEU A 42 -15.32 4.20 -0.74
CA LEU A 42 -14.98 3.97 0.66
C LEU A 42 -14.41 5.23 1.35
N ARG A 43 -13.56 6.00 0.65
CA ARG A 43 -13.02 7.26 1.17
C ARG A 43 -14.06 8.36 1.27
N ILE A 44 -14.95 8.50 0.28
CA ILE A 44 -16.03 9.50 0.30
C ILE A 44 -17.00 9.23 1.44
N HIS A 45 -17.30 7.96 1.71
CA HIS A 45 -18.14 7.52 2.83
C HIS A 45 -17.39 7.37 4.16
N ASN A 46 -16.14 7.83 4.25
CA ASN A 46 -15.30 7.78 5.45
C ASN A 46 -15.28 6.41 6.16
N GLN A 47 -15.23 5.32 5.39
CA GLN A 47 -15.17 3.97 5.95
C GLN A 47 -13.78 3.68 6.55
N ASP A 48 -13.65 2.74 7.49
CA ASP A 48 -12.35 2.33 8.02
C ASP A 48 -11.74 1.15 7.23
N ILE A 49 -11.58 1.35 5.93
CA ILE A 49 -10.97 0.36 5.02
C ILE A 49 -9.89 1.06 4.18
N HIS A 50 -8.64 0.70 4.41
CA HIS A 50 -7.49 1.34 3.79
C HIS A 50 -7.04 0.61 2.53
N LEU A 51 -6.07 1.18 1.81
CA LEU A 51 -5.63 0.59 0.53
C LEU A 51 -4.87 -0.71 0.79
N GLY A 52 -4.09 -0.79 1.86
CA GLY A 52 -3.47 -2.03 2.34
C GLY A 52 -4.51 -3.14 2.59
N ASP A 53 -5.65 -2.79 3.21
CA ASP A 53 -6.74 -3.74 3.45
C ASP A 53 -7.31 -4.30 2.17
N MET A 54 -7.60 -3.45 1.18
CA MET A 54 -8.12 -3.91 -0.11
C MET A 54 -7.14 -4.85 -0.82
N ILE A 55 -5.84 -4.52 -0.82
CA ILE A 55 -4.81 -5.39 -1.42
C ILE A 55 -4.76 -6.73 -0.69
N ARG A 56 -4.83 -6.72 0.65
CA ARG A 56 -4.91 -7.92 1.48
C ARG A 56 -6.15 -8.75 1.15
N TYR A 57 -7.34 -8.14 1.09
CA TYR A 57 -8.59 -8.84 0.75
C TYR A 57 -8.56 -9.45 -0.65
N GLY A 58 -7.91 -8.81 -1.61
CA GLY A 58 -7.68 -9.41 -2.92
C GLY A 58 -6.83 -10.67 -2.84
N ARG A 59 -5.71 -10.60 -2.10
CA ARG A 59 -4.77 -11.73 -1.93
C ARG A 59 -5.39 -12.89 -1.16
N GLU A 60 -6.20 -12.59 -0.15
CA GLU A 60 -6.94 -13.58 0.64
C GLU A 60 -8.18 -14.13 -0.08
N GLY A 61 -8.51 -13.62 -1.28
CA GLY A 61 -9.67 -14.07 -2.05
C GLY A 61 -11.02 -13.59 -1.50
N ARG A 62 -11.04 -12.71 -0.49
CA ARG A 62 -12.26 -12.05 0.03
C ARG A 62 -12.84 -11.04 -0.94
N LEU A 63 -12.01 -10.50 -1.83
CA LEU A 63 -12.41 -9.62 -2.92
C LEU A 63 -11.92 -10.22 -4.25
N SER A 64 -12.86 -10.58 -5.14
CA SER A 64 -12.61 -11.40 -6.35
C SER A 64 -11.84 -10.69 -7.49
N TYR A 65 -10.75 -9.99 -7.21
CA TYR A 65 -9.99 -9.24 -8.21
C TYR A 65 -9.21 -10.10 -9.20
N TYR A 66 -8.58 -11.16 -8.70
CA TYR A 66 -7.75 -12.03 -9.53
C TYR A 66 -8.60 -12.98 -10.39
N ARG A 67 -9.89 -13.13 -10.07
CA ARG A 67 -10.86 -14.01 -10.75
C ARG A 67 -12.23 -13.34 -10.87
N LEU A 68 -12.29 -12.23 -11.60
CA LEU A 68 -13.55 -11.50 -11.83
C LEU A 68 -14.50 -12.25 -12.77
N ASP A 69 -13.98 -13.17 -13.57
CA ASP A 69 -14.74 -14.10 -14.40
C ASP A 69 -15.81 -14.85 -13.59
N ARG A 70 -15.53 -15.17 -12.33
CA ARG A 70 -16.46 -15.86 -11.42
C ARG A 70 -17.65 -15.02 -10.97
N LEU A 71 -17.60 -13.70 -11.13
CA LEU A 71 -18.70 -12.81 -10.79
C LEU A 71 -19.65 -12.58 -11.97
N ILE A 72 -19.30 -13.09 -13.15
CA ILE A 72 -20.14 -12.94 -14.33
C ILE A 72 -21.27 -13.98 -14.27
N PRO A 73 -22.53 -13.57 -14.50
CA PRO A 73 -23.67 -14.48 -14.52
C PRO A 73 -23.47 -15.59 -15.56
N PRO A 74 -23.90 -16.84 -15.29
CA PRO A 74 -23.69 -17.97 -16.21
C PRO A 74 -24.40 -17.80 -17.56
N GLU A 75 -25.41 -16.92 -17.64
CA GLU A 75 -26.13 -16.58 -18.87
C GLU A 75 -25.27 -15.78 -19.86
N VAL A 76 -24.17 -15.18 -19.40
CA VAL A 76 -23.26 -14.40 -20.24
C VAL A 76 -22.12 -15.29 -20.73
N SER A 77 -22.11 -15.60 -22.03
CA SER A 77 -21.03 -16.37 -22.63
C SER A 77 -19.74 -15.53 -22.70
N LEU A 78 -18.72 -15.92 -21.93
CA LEU A 78 -17.40 -15.29 -21.98
C LEU A 78 -16.51 -15.95 -23.02
N THR A 79 -15.83 -15.16 -23.83
CA THR A 79 -14.76 -15.66 -24.70
C THR A 79 -13.46 -15.87 -23.91
N LYS A 80 -12.50 -16.63 -24.45
CA LYS A 80 -11.18 -16.80 -23.83
C LYS A 80 -10.47 -15.46 -23.61
N SER A 81 -10.65 -14.49 -24.52
CA SER A 81 -10.11 -13.13 -24.37
C SER A 81 -10.72 -12.38 -23.20
N ASP A 82 -12.03 -12.52 -22.97
CA ASP A 82 -12.72 -11.88 -21.85
C ASP A 82 -12.24 -12.46 -20.53
N ILE A 83 -12.11 -13.79 -20.46
CA ILE A 83 -11.57 -14.48 -19.27
C ILE A 83 -10.16 -14.00 -18.97
N ASN A 84 -9.29 -13.88 -19.97
CA ASN A 84 -7.93 -13.37 -19.78
C ASN A 84 -7.88 -11.89 -19.37
N PHE A 85 -8.87 -11.09 -19.78
CA PHE A 85 -8.96 -9.69 -19.38
C PHE A 85 -9.45 -9.55 -17.92
N LEU A 86 -10.43 -10.36 -17.53
CA LEU A 86 -11.03 -10.39 -16.18
C LEU A 86 -10.14 -11.10 -15.16
N SER A 87 -9.37 -12.10 -15.59
CA SER A 87 -8.45 -12.87 -14.76
C SER A 87 -7.06 -12.26 -14.83
N ARG A 88 -6.71 -11.46 -13.82
CA ARG A 88 -5.41 -10.79 -13.79
C ARG A 88 -4.35 -11.66 -13.13
N ALA A 89 -3.23 -11.84 -13.82
CA ALA A 89 -2.06 -12.53 -13.28
C ALA A 89 -1.11 -11.62 -12.49
N MET A 90 -1.17 -10.30 -12.66
CA MET A 90 -0.22 -9.38 -12.04
C MET A 90 -0.73 -8.78 -10.74
N ASP A 91 0.16 -8.83 -9.75
CA ASP A 91 -0.04 -8.28 -8.43
C ASP A 91 -0.17 -6.76 -8.44
N ILE A 92 -1.08 -6.29 -7.60
CA ILE A 92 -1.32 -4.87 -7.42
C ILE A 92 -0.28 -4.30 -6.45
N THR A 93 0.44 -3.27 -6.86
CA THR A 93 1.29 -2.50 -5.94
C THR A 93 0.53 -1.32 -5.33
N HIS A 94 0.81 -1.02 -4.05
CA HIS A 94 0.22 0.13 -3.34
C HIS A 94 0.47 1.45 -4.08
N LYS A 95 1.73 1.69 -4.50
CA LYS A 95 2.12 2.86 -5.30
C LYS A 95 1.39 2.91 -6.65
N GLY A 96 1.24 1.76 -7.32
CA GLY A 96 0.53 1.65 -8.58
C GLY A 96 -0.94 2.05 -8.44
N MET A 97 -1.62 1.52 -7.43
CA MET A 97 -3.02 1.85 -7.19
C MET A 97 -3.23 3.30 -6.85
N ARG A 98 -2.42 3.90 -5.98
CA ARG A 98 -2.60 5.31 -5.63
C ARG A 98 -2.56 6.25 -6.84
N ARG A 99 -1.75 5.92 -7.84
CA ARG A 99 -1.71 6.64 -9.13
C ARG A 99 -2.99 6.42 -9.93
N ILE A 100 -3.43 5.17 -10.08
CA ILE A 100 -4.68 4.85 -10.78
C ILE A 100 -5.86 5.54 -10.10
N ILE A 101 -5.92 5.50 -8.77
CA ILE A 101 -6.97 6.14 -7.99
C ILE A 101 -6.95 7.65 -8.16
N GLY A 102 -5.78 8.31 -8.10
CA GLY A 102 -5.69 9.75 -8.34
C GLY A 102 -6.13 10.16 -9.75
N GLN A 103 -5.82 9.34 -10.76
CA GLN A 103 -6.30 9.54 -12.13
C GLN A 103 -7.82 9.37 -12.24
N MET A 104 -8.37 8.32 -11.61
CA MET A 104 -9.82 8.08 -11.58
C MET A 104 -10.57 9.17 -10.81
N ALA A 105 -10.02 9.65 -9.69
CA ALA A 105 -10.60 10.76 -8.93
C ALA A 105 -10.71 12.01 -9.80
N LYS A 106 -9.64 12.34 -10.53
CA LYS A 106 -9.65 13.47 -11.47
C LYS A 106 -10.67 13.27 -12.60
N PHE A 107 -10.75 12.07 -13.16
CA PHE A 107 -11.67 11.74 -14.23
C PHE A 107 -13.13 11.85 -13.80
N LEU A 108 -13.46 11.34 -12.61
CA LEU A 108 -14.80 11.36 -12.03
C LEU A 108 -15.18 12.72 -11.41
N GLY A 109 -14.30 13.73 -11.48
CA GLY A 109 -14.55 15.04 -10.87
C GLY A 109 -14.53 15.03 -9.34
N VAL A 110 -13.94 14.02 -8.70
CA VAL A 110 -13.79 13.95 -7.24
C VAL A 110 -12.74 14.99 -6.80
N THR A 111 -13.21 16.12 -6.29
CA THR A 111 -12.35 17.24 -5.90
C THR A 111 -11.78 17.12 -4.49
N ARG A 112 -12.43 16.34 -3.62
CA ARG A 112 -12.05 16.18 -2.21
C ARG A 112 -12.11 14.71 -1.83
N ILE A 113 -11.04 14.24 -1.20
CA ILE A 113 -10.94 12.90 -0.61
C ILE A 113 -10.63 13.14 0.86
N ILE A 114 -11.43 12.53 1.74
CA ILE A 114 -11.26 12.65 3.19
C ILE A 114 -9.94 12.01 3.58
N CYS A 115 -9.09 12.78 4.28
CA CYS A 115 -7.89 12.24 4.90
C CYS A 115 -8.35 11.35 6.07
N PRO A 116 -7.93 10.07 6.13
CA PRO A 116 -8.21 9.24 7.29
C PRO A 116 -7.56 9.84 8.53
N ASP A 117 -8.12 9.54 9.70
CA ASP A 117 -7.49 9.90 10.96
C ASP A 117 -6.15 9.16 11.10
N LEU A 118 -5.08 9.94 11.14
CA LEU A 118 -3.73 9.40 11.19
C LEU A 118 -3.45 8.75 12.56
N LEU A 119 -4.06 9.26 13.63
CA LEU A 119 -3.89 8.69 14.97
C LEU A 119 -4.52 7.30 15.04
N SER A 120 -5.75 7.15 14.55
CA SER A 120 -6.41 5.85 14.40
C SER A 120 -5.57 4.85 13.60
N LEU A 121 -4.96 5.30 12.48
CA LEU A 121 -4.05 4.48 11.69
C LEU A 121 -2.80 4.04 12.47
N VAL A 122 -2.19 4.96 13.23
CA VAL A 122 -1.02 4.64 14.07
C VAL A 122 -1.39 3.61 15.13
N ASN A 123 -2.47 3.85 15.87
CA ASN A 123 -2.95 2.93 16.92
C ASN A 123 -3.23 1.54 16.36
N ARG A 124 -3.86 1.50 15.19
CA ARG A 124 -4.13 0.26 14.48
C ARG A 124 -2.85 -0.48 14.11
N TYR A 125 -1.85 0.19 13.52
CA TYR A 125 -0.59 -0.48 13.19
C TYR A 125 0.22 -0.89 14.41
N CYS A 126 0.24 -0.10 15.48
CA CYS A 126 0.84 -0.52 16.74
C CYS A 126 0.18 -1.80 17.27
N THR A 127 -1.15 -1.91 17.14
CA THR A 127 -1.89 -3.11 17.55
C THR A 127 -1.57 -4.31 16.63
N GLU A 128 -1.61 -4.13 15.30
CA GLU A 128 -1.33 -5.18 14.33
C GLU A 128 0.13 -5.71 14.44
N LEU A 129 1.07 -4.85 14.82
CA LEU A 129 2.48 -5.19 15.02
C LEU A 129 2.82 -5.61 16.46
N ALA A 130 1.82 -5.69 17.35
CA ALA A 130 1.99 -5.99 18.77
C ALA A 130 3.04 -5.10 19.48
N LEU A 131 3.09 -3.80 19.11
CA LEU A 131 3.99 -2.83 19.72
C LEU A 131 3.48 -2.38 21.10
N PRO A 132 4.38 -1.99 22.03
CA PRO A 132 3.99 -1.41 23.30
C PRO A 132 3.09 -0.18 23.12
N LYS A 133 2.08 -0.04 23.99
CA LYS A 133 1.13 1.10 23.96
C LYS A 133 1.85 2.45 23.98
N ASP A 134 2.97 2.54 24.69
CA ASP A 134 3.76 3.77 24.77
C ASP A 134 4.23 4.27 23.39
N ILE A 135 4.53 3.37 22.45
CA ILE A 135 4.92 3.74 21.08
C ILE A 135 3.84 4.57 20.41
N SER A 136 2.57 4.18 20.58
CA SER A 136 1.43 4.93 20.03
C SER A 136 1.28 6.31 20.68
N SER A 137 1.46 6.40 22.00
CA SER A 137 1.43 7.67 22.75
C SER A 137 2.54 8.63 22.31
N TYR A 138 3.76 8.13 22.05
CA TYR A 138 4.85 8.95 21.52
C TYR A 138 4.59 9.39 20.07
N ALA A 139 4.04 8.51 19.24
CA ALA A 139 3.69 8.84 17.86
C ALA A 139 2.59 9.92 17.81
N GLU A 140 1.58 9.86 18.68
CA GLU A 140 0.56 10.90 18.84
C GLU A 140 1.16 12.28 19.15
N ARG A 141 2.12 12.32 20.10
CA ARG A 141 2.84 13.56 20.44
C ARG A 141 3.63 14.08 19.24
N LEU A 142 4.32 13.22 18.49
CA LEU A 142 5.05 13.63 17.30
C LEU A 142 4.13 14.16 16.19
N ILE A 143 2.97 13.54 15.98
CA ILE A 143 1.96 14.02 15.02
C ILE A 143 1.43 15.40 15.44
N SER A 144 1.20 15.60 16.74
CA SER A 144 0.72 16.87 17.28
C SER A 144 1.76 17.99 17.12
N LEU A 145 3.05 17.68 17.31
CA LEU A 145 4.15 18.63 17.11
C LEU A 145 4.39 18.93 15.62
N PHE A 146 4.27 17.92 14.75
CA PHE A 146 4.58 18.02 13.33
C PHE A 146 3.43 17.47 12.46
N PRO A 147 2.29 18.17 12.40
CA PRO A 147 1.12 17.69 11.66
C PRO A 147 1.41 17.59 10.16
N PRO A 148 1.22 16.41 9.53
CA PRO A 148 1.60 16.21 8.14
C PRO A 148 0.56 16.80 7.19
N LYS A 149 1.03 17.49 6.14
CA LYS A 149 0.16 17.99 5.05
C LYS A 149 -0.18 16.84 4.08
N MET A 150 -1.33 16.21 4.28
CA MET A 150 -1.78 15.03 3.50
C MET A 150 -3.08 15.29 2.70
N MET A 151 -3.31 16.53 2.29
CA MET A 151 -4.49 16.87 1.47
C MET A 151 -4.36 16.37 0.03
N PHE A 152 -5.47 15.87 -0.52
CA PHE A 152 -5.58 15.55 -1.94
C PHE A 152 -5.81 16.83 -2.76
N ASP A 153 -4.73 17.38 -3.32
CA ASP A 153 -4.74 18.59 -4.17
C ASP A 153 -4.68 18.17 -5.65
N LYS A 154 -5.82 17.77 -6.24
CA LYS A 154 -6.06 17.50 -7.70
C LYS A 154 -4.93 16.79 -8.47
N LYS A 155 -4.03 16.11 -7.74
CA LYS A 155 -2.81 15.49 -8.21
C LYS A 155 -3.17 14.15 -8.80
N SER A 156 -2.34 13.67 -9.71
CA SER A 156 -2.48 12.36 -10.34
C SER A 156 -2.33 11.19 -9.36
N CYS A 157 -2.19 11.41 -8.04
CA CYS A 157 -1.95 10.39 -7.04
C CYS A 157 -2.51 10.78 -5.67
N ILE A 158 -3.17 9.84 -5.00
CA ILE A 158 -3.59 10.00 -3.60
C ILE A 158 -2.37 10.05 -2.67
N PRO A 159 -2.35 10.87 -1.59
CA PRO A 159 -1.31 10.85 -0.56
C PRO A 159 -1.06 9.48 0.09
N ASN A 160 0.13 9.27 0.67
CA ASN A 160 0.47 8.00 1.33
C ASN A 160 0.03 7.99 2.79
N TYR A 161 -1.25 7.85 3.08
CA TYR A 161 -1.73 7.91 4.47
C TYR A 161 -1.08 6.82 5.34
N GLU A 162 -1.19 5.57 4.90
CA GLU A 162 -0.65 4.39 5.56
C GLU A 162 0.88 4.47 5.74
N GLY A 163 1.61 4.81 4.67
CA GLY A 163 3.06 4.98 4.76
C GLY A 163 3.49 6.17 5.63
N ARG A 164 2.65 7.20 5.77
CA ARG A 164 2.93 8.33 6.68
C ARG A 164 2.73 7.91 8.14
N ALA A 165 1.67 7.18 8.46
CA ALA A 165 1.46 6.63 9.81
C ALA A 165 2.63 5.73 10.22
N MET A 166 3.03 4.80 9.34
CA MET A 166 4.20 3.95 9.57
C MET A 166 5.50 4.74 9.73
N ALA A 167 5.68 5.85 9.01
CA ALA A 167 6.86 6.68 9.16
C ALA A 167 6.97 7.29 10.57
N PHE A 168 5.85 7.72 11.18
CA PHE A 168 5.87 8.20 12.57
C PHE A 168 6.24 7.08 13.55
N ILE A 169 5.66 5.88 13.39
CA ILE A 169 6.01 4.72 14.21
C ILE A 169 7.50 4.40 14.10
N ILE A 170 8.05 4.35 12.89
CA ILE A 170 9.48 4.06 12.66
C ILE A 170 10.38 5.13 13.30
N VAL A 171 10.00 6.41 13.23
CA VAL A 171 10.75 7.48 13.90
C VAL A 171 10.76 7.27 15.40
N VAL A 172 9.61 6.98 16.02
CA VAL A 172 9.53 6.69 17.46
C VAL A 172 10.43 5.50 17.84
N LEU A 173 10.32 4.39 17.10
CA LEU A 173 11.14 3.21 17.34
C LEU A 173 12.63 3.50 17.22
N LYS A 174 13.05 4.22 16.17
CA LYS A 174 14.44 4.66 15.99
C LYS A 174 14.92 5.55 17.13
N THR A 175 14.08 6.44 17.65
CA THR A 175 14.46 7.35 18.73
C THR A 175 14.54 6.68 20.10
N LEU A 176 13.65 5.73 20.40
CA LEU A 176 13.58 5.10 21.73
C LEU A 176 14.48 3.87 21.85
N LEU A 177 14.63 3.11 20.76
CA LEU A 177 15.41 1.88 20.73
C LEU A 177 16.77 2.05 20.05
N SER A 178 17.11 3.28 19.67
CA SER A 178 18.36 3.62 18.99
C SER A 178 18.64 2.75 17.76
N LEU A 179 17.64 2.44 16.92
CA LEU A 179 17.80 1.59 15.73
C LEU A 179 18.68 2.28 14.66
N ASP A 180 19.99 2.26 14.90
CA ASP A 180 21.07 2.96 14.18
C ASP A 180 22.05 2.00 13.47
N ASP A 181 21.63 0.75 13.26
CA ASP A 181 22.40 -0.37 12.69
C ASP A 181 23.66 -0.76 13.48
N ILE A 182 24.13 0.08 14.40
CA ILE A 182 25.31 -0.17 15.23
C ILE A 182 24.89 -0.87 16.53
N THR A 183 24.01 -0.23 17.30
CA THR A 183 23.53 -0.75 18.58
C THR A 183 22.74 -2.05 18.41
N GLU A 184 22.00 -2.20 17.32
CA GLU A 184 21.25 -3.42 17.01
C GLU A 184 22.19 -4.63 16.82
N ASN A 185 23.31 -4.42 16.12
CA ASN A 185 24.34 -5.45 15.95
C ASN A 185 25.01 -5.79 17.28
N GLU A 186 25.29 -4.80 18.12
CA GLU A 186 25.86 -5.03 19.45
C GLU A 186 24.91 -5.83 20.35
N ILE A 187 23.64 -5.45 20.41
CA ILE A 187 22.60 -6.17 21.19
C ILE A 187 22.45 -7.60 20.68
N SER A 188 22.39 -7.81 19.36
CA SER A 188 22.31 -9.15 18.76
C SER A 188 23.52 -10.01 19.13
N ASN A 189 24.73 -9.45 19.05
CA ASN A 189 25.95 -10.13 19.44
C ASN A 189 25.97 -10.50 20.94
N VAL A 190 25.44 -9.64 21.80
CA VAL A 190 25.32 -9.92 23.25
C VAL A 190 24.31 -11.04 23.49
N VAL A 191 23.15 -10.99 22.84
CA VAL A 191 22.11 -12.04 22.93
C VAL A 191 22.65 -13.38 22.43
N ASP A 192 23.39 -13.40 21.33
CA ASP A 192 24.04 -14.61 20.81
C ASP A 192 25.05 -15.20 21.79
N LYS A 193 25.86 -14.35 22.45
CA LYS A 193 26.78 -14.79 23.50
C LYS A 193 26.02 -15.40 24.67
N ILE A 194 24.95 -14.75 25.14
CA ILE A 194 24.10 -15.27 26.23
C ILE A 194 23.50 -16.61 25.84
N ASN A 195 22.98 -16.75 24.62
CA ASN A 195 22.39 -17.98 24.12
C ASN A 195 23.41 -19.12 24.02
N ARG A 196 24.63 -18.82 23.55
CA ARG A 196 25.74 -19.81 23.52
C ARG A 196 26.11 -20.27 24.92
N VAL A 197 26.26 -19.33 25.86
CA VAL A 197 26.53 -19.63 27.27
C VAL A 197 25.42 -20.51 27.84
N ARG A 198 24.14 -20.15 27.64
CA ARG A 198 22.98 -20.91 28.12
C ARG A 198 22.92 -22.32 27.53
N CYS A 199 23.32 -22.49 26.27
CA CYS A 199 23.39 -23.79 25.60
C CYS A 199 24.54 -24.66 26.14
N VAL A 200 25.69 -24.04 26.46
CA VAL A 200 26.86 -24.74 27.05
C VAL A 200 26.57 -25.20 28.49
N PHE A 201 25.80 -24.41 29.26
CA PHE A 201 25.44 -24.75 30.65
C PHE A 201 24.17 -25.61 30.79
N GLY A 202 23.58 -26.10 29.69
CA GLY A 202 22.47 -27.07 29.74
C GLY A 202 21.18 -26.56 30.40
N LEU A 203 21.00 -25.25 30.54
CA LEU A 203 19.80 -24.67 31.17
C LEU A 203 18.62 -24.71 30.19
N GLN A 204 17.90 -25.84 30.16
CA GLN A 204 16.64 -25.98 29.44
C GLN A 204 15.58 -25.01 29.98
N ASN A 205 14.76 -24.48 29.07
CA ASN A 205 13.66 -23.57 29.36
C ASN A 205 12.66 -24.21 30.34
N VAL A 206 12.50 -23.63 31.52
CA VAL A 206 11.24 -23.76 32.27
C VAL A 206 10.22 -22.90 31.51
N PRO A 207 9.13 -23.47 30.97
CA PRO A 207 8.12 -22.67 30.30
C PRO A 207 7.46 -21.75 31.33
N VAL A 208 7.50 -20.44 31.07
CA VAL A 208 6.68 -19.47 31.81
C VAL A 208 5.23 -19.79 31.45
N GLN A 209 4.54 -20.53 32.32
CA GLN A 209 3.10 -20.69 32.25
C GLN A 209 2.49 -19.32 32.57
N TYR A 210 1.91 -18.69 31.56
CA TYR A 210 1.00 -17.57 31.77
C TYR A 210 -0.29 -18.15 32.36
N GLN A 211 -0.52 -17.89 33.65
CA GLN A 211 -1.85 -17.93 34.27
C GLN A 211 -2.59 -16.64 33.95
#